data_AF-A0A815WFK4-F1
#
_entry.id   AF-A0A815WFK4-F1
#
_cell.length_a   1.000
_cell.length_b   1.000
_cell.length_c   1.000
_cell.angle_alpha   90.00
_cell.angle_beta   90.00
_cell.angle_gamma   90.00
#
_symmetry.space_group_name_H-M   'P 1'
#
loop_
_entity.id
_entity.type
_entity.pdbx_description
1 polymer ?
#
loop_
_entity_poly.entity_id
_entity_poly.type
_entity_poly.pdbx_seq_one_letter_code
_entity_poly.pdbx_strand_id
1 'polypeptide(L)'
;MPRKKIDDCLEGRILVLLQLKYSQPQIVKILKKDGICVSQQTVSNIKRNIGLQRNSVEKIKFSRQRPVTTPSSVLKVIQAIDVNDPPTQRSIAKACHASQSTISRIIKQANFT
;
A
#
# COMPACT_ATOMS: atom_id res chain seq x y z
N MET A 1 -9.40 4.79 -1.79
CA MET A 1 -9.70 3.70 -0.82
C MET A 1 -9.25 2.37 -1.41
N PRO A 2 -8.43 1.57 -0.71
CA PRO A 2 -8.07 0.23 -1.17
C PRO A 2 -9.35 -0.63 -1.25
N ARG A 3 -9.59 -1.26 -2.40
CA ARG A 3 -10.73 -2.16 -2.57
C ARG A 3 -10.49 -3.42 -1.73
N LYS A 4 -11.50 -3.85 -0.97
CA LYS A 4 -11.45 -5.10 -0.21
C LYS A 4 -11.19 -6.25 -1.17
N LYS A 5 -10.19 -7.09 -0.86
CA LYS A 5 -9.87 -8.27 -1.67
C LYS A 5 -11.10 -9.18 -1.69
N ILE A 6 -11.42 -9.70 -2.87
CA ILE A 6 -12.47 -10.71 -3.02
C ILE A 6 -11.92 -12.02 -2.45
N ASP A 7 -12.81 -12.82 -1.87
CA ASP A 7 -12.46 -14.16 -1.41
C ASP A 7 -11.98 -15.04 -2.58
N ASP A 8 -10.89 -15.78 -2.38
CA ASP A 8 -10.23 -16.52 -3.46
C ASP A 8 -11.14 -17.65 -4.00
N CYS A 9 -11.97 -18.26 -3.15
CA CYS A 9 -12.95 -19.27 -3.57
C CYS A 9 -14.06 -18.66 -4.43
N LEU A 10 -14.56 -17.48 -4.06
CA LEU A 10 -15.56 -16.76 -4.86
C LEU A 10 -15.01 -16.35 -6.23
N GLU A 11 -13.77 -15.86 -6.27
CA GLU A 11 -13.09 -15.53 -7.53
C GLU A 11 -12.98 -16.77 -8.42
N GLY A 12 -12.53 -17.91 -7.88
CA GLY A 12 -12.46 -19.18 -8.60
C GLY A 12 -13.81 -19.60 -9.20
N ARG A 13 -14.90 -19.51 -8.43
CA ARG A 13 -16.25 -19.85 -8.92
C ARG A 13 -16.71 -18.94 -10.06
N ILE A 14 -16.44 -17.64 -9.96
CA ILE A 14 -16.75 -16.68 -11.03
C ILE A 14 -15.95 -16.99 -12.30
N LEU A 15 -14.67 -17.35 -12.17
CA LEU A 15 -13.80 -17.74 -13.29
C LEU A 15 -14.33 -18.98 -14.01
N VAL A 16 -14.75 -20.01 -13.28
CA VAL A 16 -15.35 -21.23 -13.87
C VAL A 16 -16.62 -20.88 -14.66
N LEU A 17 -17.51 -20.07 -14.10
CA LEU A 17 -18.74 -19.67 -14.82
C LEU A 17 -18.45 -18.84 -16.07
N LEU A 18 -17.40 -18.00 -16.04
CA LEU A 18 -16.94 -17.27 -17.24
C LEU A 18 -16.37 -18.21 -18.31
N GLN A 19 -15.65 -19.27 -17.92
CA GLN A 19 -15.14 -20.29 -18.84
C GLN A 19 -16.27 -21.07 -19.51
N LEU A 20 -17.32 -21.38 -18.75
CA LEU A 20 -18.57 -21.99 -19.23
C LEU A 20 -19.44 -21.05 -20.09
N LYS A 21 -18.93 -19.86 -20.45
CA LYS A 21 -19.56 -18.87 -21.34
C LYS A 21 -20.86 -18.25 -20.81
N TYR A 22 -21.12 -18.30 -19.50
CA TYR A 22 -22.23 -17.56 -18.92
C TYR A 22 -22.01 -16.04 -19.04
N SER A 23 -23.10 -15.31 -19.32
CA SER A 23 -23.08 -13.85 -19.30
C SER A 23 -22.96 -13.31 -17.87
N GLN A 24 -22.42 -12.10 -17.71
CA GLN A 24 -22.25 -11.47 -16.38
C GLN A 24 -23.58 -11.39 -15.59
N PRO A 25 -24.72 -11.02 -16.20
CA PRO A 25 -26.00 -11.02 -15.49
C PRO A 25 -26.44 -12.42 -15.04
N GLN A 26 -26.17 -13.47 -15.83
CA GLN A 26 -26.46 -14.86 -15.45
C GLN A 26 -25.60 -15.30 -14.27
N ILE A 27 -24.30 -14.97 -14.28
CA ILE A 27 -23.38 -15.28 -13.19
C ILE A 27 -23.88 -14.69 -11.87
N VAL A 28 -24.27 -13.41 -11.87
CA VAL A 28 -24.84 -12.77 -10.68
C VAL A 28 -26.11 -13.47 -10.21
N LYS A 29 -26.99 -13.87 -11.12
CA LYS A 29 -28.22 -14.62 -10.77
C LYS A 29 -27.91 -15.99 -10.16
N ILE A 30 -26.94 -16.74 -10.71
CA ILE A 30 -26.53 -18.05 -10.22
C ILE A 30 -25.98 -17.91 -8.79
N LEU A 31 -25.01 -17.02 -8.60
CA LEU A 31 -24.40 -16.81 -7.27
C LEU A 31 -25.43 -16.34 -6.24
N LYS A 32 -26.39 -15.49 -6.65
CA LYS A 32 -27.47 -15.06 -5.77
C LYS A 32 -28.38 -16.23 -5.34
N LYS A 33 -28.64 -17.21 -6.21
CA LYS A 33 -29.38 -18.44 -5.84
C LYS A 33 -28.63 -19.26 -4.79
N ASP A 34 -27.30 -19.23 -4.85
CA ASP A 34 -26.43 -19.90 -3.88
C ASP A 34 -26.21 -19.09 -2.59
N GLY A 35 -26.96 -18.01 -2.38
CA GLY A 35 -26.86 -17.13 -1.21
C GLY A 35 -25.70 -16.13 -1.26
N ILE A 36 -25.00 -16.01 -2.38
CA ILE A 36 -23.83 -15.14 -2.54
C ILE A 36 -24.22 -13.88 -3.31
N CYS A 37 -24.19 -12.73 -2.63
CA CYS A 37 -24.46 -11.45 -3.27
C CYS A 37 -23.19 -10.85 -3.89
N VAL A 38 -23.17 -10.72 -5.22
CA VAL A 38 -22.03 -10.15 -5.96
C VAL A 38 -22.53 -9.10 -6.95
N SER A 39 -21.85 -7.97 -7.04
CA SER A 39 -22.18 -6.93 -8.03
C SER A 39 -21.73 -7.33 -9.45
N GLN A 40 -22.42 -6.85 -10.48
CA GLN A 40 -21.96 -7.03 -11.87
C GLN A 40 -20.57 -6.41 -12.10
N GLN A 41 -20.27 -5.29 -11.44
CA GLN A 41 -18.95 -4.66 -11.51
C GLN A 41 -17.84 -5.60 -11.01
N THR A 42 -18.11 -6.38 -9.97
CA THR A 42 -17.18 -7.37 -9.44
C THR A 42 -16.86 -8.44 -10.48
N VAL A 43 -17.88 -9.00 -11.13
CA VAL A 43 -17.72 -10.00 -12.21
C VAL A 43 -16.96 -9.40 -13.40
N SER A 44 -17.26 -8.16 -13.77
CA SER A 44 -16.58 -7.44 -14.85
C SER A 44 -15.09 -7.21 -14.55
N ASN A 45 -14.75 -6.81 -13.32
CA ASN A 45 -13.36 -6.66 -12.88
C ASN A 45 -12.59 -7.98 -12.94
N ILE A 46 -13.19 -9.09 -12.48
CA ILE A 46 -12.57 -10.43 -12.53
C ILE A 46 -12.33 -10.83 -14.00
N LYS A 47 -13.35 -10.69 -14.86
CA LYS A 47 -13.20 -10.95 -16.31
C LYS A 47 -12.07 -10.12 -16.92
N ARG A 48 -11.95 -8.84 -16.54
CA ARG A 48 -10.89 -7.93 -17.01
C ARG A 48 -9.51 -8.36 -16.51
N ASN A 49 -9.41 -8.83 -15.27
CA ASN A 49 -8.16 -9.33 -14.70
C ASN A 49 -7.59 -10.53 -15.47
N ILE A 50 -8.44 -11.41 -16.02
CA ILE A 50 -7.99 -12.49 -16.91
C ILE A 50 -7.20 -11.93 -18.10
N GLY A 51 -7.70 -10.85 -18.72
CA GLY A 51 -7.03 -10.17 -19.83
C GLY A 51 -5.76 -9.44 -19.41
N LEU A 52 -5.78 -8.79 -18.24
CA LEU A 52 -4.62 -8.07 -17.70
C LEU A 52 -3.49 -9.01 -17.24
N GLN A 53 -3.82 -10.19 -16.70
CA GLN A 53 -2.84 -11.23 -16.35
C GLN A 53 -2.16 -11.81 -17.60
N ARG A 54 -2.88 -11.98 -18.71
CA ARG A 54 -2.27 -12.38 -20.00
C ARG A 54 -1.29 -11.35 -20.55
N ASN A 55 -1.51 -10.07 -20.22
CA ASN A 55 -0.68 -8.94 -20.63
C ASN A 55 0.23 -8.45 -19.50
N SER A 56 0.52 -9.28 -18.48
CA SER A 56 1.22 -8.83 -17.27
C SER A 56 2.70 -8.54 -17.55
N VAL A 57 2.98 -7.35 -18.05
CA VAL A 57 4.23 -6.66 -17.75
C VAL A 57 4.27 -6.47 -16.23
N GLU A 58 5.41 -6.75 -15.59
CA GLU A 58 5.59 -6.56 -14.15
C GLU A 58 5.04 -5.20 -13.74
N LYS A 59 4.20 -5.16 -12.69
CA LYS A 59 3.66 -3.90 -12.18
C LYS A 59 4.84 -3.00 -11.79
N ILE A 60 4.96 -1.86 -12.47
CA ILE A 60 5.94 -0.83 -12.13
C ILE A 60 5.65 -0.39 -10.69
N LYS A 61 6.49 -0.80 -9.75
CA LYS A 61 6.41 -0.36 -8.35
C LYS A 61 6.87 1.09 -8.31
N PHE A 62 5.92 2.02 -8.35
CA PHE A 62 6.20 3.42 -8.04
C PHE A 62 6.46 3.54 -6.54
N SER A 63 7.72 3.36 -6.15
CA SER A 63 8.18 3.78 -4.82
C SER A 63 8.61 5.25 -4.92
N ARG A 64 8.07 6.10 -4.05
CA ARG A 64 8.57 7.47 -3.92
C ARG A 64 9.94 7.37 -3.27
N GLN A 65 10.99 7.69 -4.03
CA GLN A 65 12.33 7.82 -3.45
C GLN A 65 12.28 8.89 -2.36
N ARG A 66 12.75 8.53 -1.16
CA ARG A 66 12.82 9.47 -0.04
C ARG A 66 14.06 10.36 -0.23
N PRO A 67 14.02 11.62 0.21
CA PRO A 67 15.22 12.45 0.25
C PRO A 67 16.29 11.74 1.09
N VAL A 68 17.49 11.62 0.53
CA VAL A 68 18.64 10.99 1.18
C VAL A 68 19.01 11.83 2.39
N THR A 69 18.97 11.22 3.57
CA THR A 69 19.51 11.84 4.78
C THR A 69 21.03 11.71 4.71
N THR A 70 21.74 12.82 4.57
CA THR A 70 23.21 12.80 4.47
C THR A 70 23.83 12.49 5.83
N PRO A 71 25.01 11.83 5.88
CA PRO A 71 25.72 11.57 7.14
C PRO A 71 25.95 12.83 7.97
N SER A 72 26.23 13.96 7.32
CA SER A 72 26.39 15.26 7.99
C SER A 72 25.11 15.76 8.66
N SER A 73 23.95 15.55 8.03
CA SER A 73 22.66 15.89 8.63
C SER A 73 22.32 15.00 9.83
N VAL A 74 22.66 13.71 9.76
CA VAL A 74 22.51 12.77 10.88
C VAL A 74 23.39 13.20 12.05
N LEU A 75 24.67 13.50 11.81
CA LEU A 75 25.59 13.96 12.86
C LEU A 75 25.12 15.24 13.53
N LYS A 76 24.62 16.23 12.78
CA LYS A 76 24.05 17.46 13.35
C LYS A 76 22.88 17.18 14.29
N VAL A 77 22.01 16.23 13.93
CA VAL A 77 20.88 15.83 14.77
C VAL A 77 21.35 15.10 16.02
N ILE A 78 22.35 14.22 15.90
CA ILE A 78 22.94 13.51 17.04
C ILE A 78 23.59 14.49 18.02
N GLN A 79 24.43 15.42 17.52
CA GLN A 79 25.06 16.46 18.34
C GLN A 79 24.05 17.38 19.04
N ALA A 80 22.92 17.66 18.40
CA ALA A 80 21.86 18.47 19.00
C ALA A 80 21.12 17.75 20.13
N ILE A 81 21.26 16.43 20.24
CA ILE A 81 20.56 15.58 21.21
C ILE A 81 21.51 15.09 22.30
N ASP A 82 22.80 14.96 21.97
CA ASP A 82 23.88 14.58 22.87
C ASP A 82 24.29 15.76 23.79
N VAL A 83 23.31 16.30 24.51
CA VAL A 83 23.46 17.39 25.49
C VAL A 83 22.59 17.09 26.72
N ASN A 84 22.98 17.61 27.89
CA ASN A 84 22.30 17.31 29.18
C ASN A 84 20.80 17.67 29.20
N ASP A 85 20.38 18.69 28.44
CA ASP A 85 18.98 19.08 28.27
C ASP A 85 18.69 19.28 26.76
N PRO A 86 18.25 18.22 26.06
CA PRO A 86 18.10 18.28 24.62
C PRO A 86 16.87 19.12 24.21
N PRO A 87 17.02 20.00 23.21
CA PRO A 87 15.90 20.76 22.68
C PRO A 87 14.85 19.83 22.07
N THR A 88 13.59 20.29 22.06
CA THR A 88 12.49 19.49 21.50
C THR A 88 12.74 19.08 20.05
N GLN A 89 12.21 17.93 19.62
CA GLN A 89 12.30 17.47 18.23
C GLN A 89 11.83 18.52 17.21
N ARG A 90 10.88 19.38 17.59
CA ARG A 90 10.42 20.52 16.78
C ARG A 90 11.51 21.56 16.57
N SER A 91 12.25 21.89 17.62
CA SER A 91 13.34 22.86 17.57
C SER A 91 14.47 22.35 16.68
N ILE A 92 14.87 21.08 16.86
CA ILE A 92 15.90 20.43 16.04
C ILE A 92 15.47 20.35 14.58
N ALA A 93 14.21 19.99 14.31
CA ALA A 93 13.65 19.98 12.95
C ALA A 93 13.77 21.35 12.25
N LYS A 94 13.50 22.44 12.99
CA LYS A 94 13.65 23.81 12.48
C LYS A 94 15.11 24.16 12.22
N ALA A 95 16.02 23.81 13.12
CA ALA A 95 17.46 24.07 13.00
C ALA A 95 18.12 23.27 11.87
N CYS A 96 17.68 22.03 11.64
CA CYS A 96 18.23 21.14 10.62
C CYS A 96 17.50 21.19 9.27
N HIS A 97 16.51 22.09 9.11
CA HIS A 97 15.65 22.19 7.92
C HIS A 97 15.06 20.83 7.49
N ALA A 98 14.67 20.00 8.46
CA ALA A 98 14.17 18.65 8.25
C ALA A 98 12.76 18.49 8.84
N SER A 99 12.01 17.51 8.37
CA SER A 99 10.72 17.18 9.00
C SER A 99 10.94 16.57 10.39
N GLN A 100 10.03 16.85 11.33
CA GLN A 100 10.03 16.20 12.65
C GLN A 100 10.04 14.67 12.55
N SER A 101 9.35 14.11 11.54
CA SER A 101 9.33 12.67 11.26
C SER A 101 10.69 12.12 10.84
N THR A 102 11.55 12.94 10.22
CA THR A 102 12.92 12.57 9.86
C THR A 102 13.80 12.64 11.10
N ILE A 103 13.66 13.67 11.93
CA ILE A 103 14.36 13.77 13.22
C ILE A 103 14.03 12.58 14.13
N SER A 104 12.75 12.30 14.38
CA SER A 104 12.31 11.15 15.18
C SER A 104 12.87 9.82 14.68
N ARG A 105 13.01 9.65 13.36
CA ARG A 105 13.63 8.45 12.78
C ARG A 105 15.12 8.38 13.07
N ILE A 106 15.85 9.47 12.88
CA ILE A 106 17.29 9.55 13.18
C ILE A 106 17.54 9.19 14.65
N ILE A 107 16.73 9.73 15.55
CA ILE A 107 16.79 9.44 17.00
C ILE A 107 16.63 7.94 17.25
N LYS A 108 15.58 7.34 16.68
CA LYS A 108 15.31 5.90 16.81
C LYS A 108 16.41 5.03 16.20
N GLN A 109 17.05 5.47 15.12
CA GLN A 109 18.14 4.74 14.48
C GLN A 109 19.47 4.86 15.24
N ALA A 110 19.67 5.97 15.95
CA ALA A 110 20.88 6.25 16.73
C ALA A 110 20.82 5.67 18.17
N ASN A 111 19.79 4.90 18.52
CA ASN A 111 19.60 4.25 19.83
C ASN A 111 19.58 5.22 21.04
N PHE A 112 19.21 6.48 20.85
CA PHE A 112 18.87 7.38 21.97
C PHE A 112 17.45 6.99 22.44
N THR A 113 17.37 6.07 23.39
CA THR A 113 16.15 5.69 24.13
C THR A 113 16.02 6.48 25.41
#